data_AF-A0A952X5Y7-F1
#
_entry.id   AF-A0A952X5Y7-F1
#
_cell.length_a   1.000
_cell.length_b   1.000
_cell.length_c   1.000
_cell.angle_alpha   90.00
_cell.angle_beta   90.00
_cell.angle_gamma   90.00
#
_symmetry.space_group_name_H-M   'P 1'
#
loop_
_entity.id
_entity.type
_entity.pdbx_description
1 polymer ?
#
loop_
_entity_poly.entity_id
_entity_poly.type
_entity_poly.pdbx_seq_one_letter_code
_entity_poly.pdbx_strand_id
1 'polypeptide(L)'
;MVGLGADAFSSLGPRDVTDGLSQTVFLGEKLIPPVNRSGSGISGPAYEHPNLWIRLIRDIAIPRLPPPESAQFAYDCEHEALPPGATWPMDGQSLFGHYGAEFNHVLPPNRNSCMNGNGDLPGGYGFRASTATSQHAGGVHVLMGDGAVKFASDEIDVDVWRAVGTRNGNEVAAAAF
;
A
#
# COMPACT_ATOMS: atom_id res chain seq x y z
N MET A 1 -28.48 -3.05 -25.97
CA MET A 1 -28.57 -2.90 -24.51
C MET A 1 -28.40 -4.29 -23.92
N VAL A 2 -27.15 -4.69 -23.62
CA VAL A 2 -26.89 -6.03 -23.06
C VAL A 2 -27.22 -5.93 -21.57
N GLY A 3 -28.31 -6.56 -21.17
CA GLY A 3 -28.71 -6.61 -19.77
C GLY A 3 -27.64 -7.32 -18.97
N LEU A 4 -27.13 -6.64 -17.94
CA LEU A 4 -26.37 -7.31 -16.88
C LEU A 4 -27.34 -8.28 -16.23
N GLY A 5 -27.25 -9.56 -16.57
CA GLY A 5 -28.05 -10.62 -15.96
C GLY A 5 -27.85 -10.61 -14.46
N ALA A 6 -28.92 -10.90 -13.71
CA ALA A 6 -28.96 -10.88 -12.24
C ALA A 6 -27.98 -11.87 -11.55
N ASP A 7 -27.18 -12.61 -12.33
CA ASP A 7 -26.24 -13.64 -11.88
C ASP A 7 -24.75 -13.26 -12.03
N ALA A 8 -24.43 -12.00 -12.34
CA ALA A 8 -23.05 -11.58 -12.66
C ALA A 8 -22.16 -11.22 -11.44
N PHE A 9 -22.55 -11.61 -10.23
CA PHE A 9 -21.68 -11.53 -9.05
C PHE A 9 -21.46 -12.93 -8.50
N SER A 10 -20.33 -13.55 -8.83
CA SER A 10 -19.88 -14.74 -8.10
C SER A 10 -19.75 -14.36 -6.63
N SER A 11 -20.45 -15.05 -5.73
CA SER A 11 -20.27 -14.84 -4.30
C SER A 11 -18.85 -15.26 -3.91
N LEU A 12 -18.06 -14.31 -3.44
CA LEU A 12 -16.78 -14.58 -2.81
C LEU A 12 -17.04 -15.01 -1.37
N GLY A 13 -16.47 -16.15 -0.97
CA GLY A 13 -16.53 -16.63 0.40
C GLY A 13 -15.17 -17.17 0.88
N PRO A 14 -15.08 -17.55 2.17
CA PRO A 14 -13.88 -18.14 2.77
C PRO A 14 -13.22 -19.26 1.97
N ARG A 15 -14.04 -20.08 1.28
CA ARG A 15 -13.58 -21.21 0.46
C ARG A 15 -12.78 -20.79 -0.79
N ASP A 16 -12.90 -19.53 -1.21
CA ASP A 16 -12.26 -19.00 -2.41
C ASP A 16 -10.90 -18.35 -2.10
N VAL A 17 -10.41 -18.52 -0.87
CA VAL A 17 -9.05 -18.21 -0.42
C VAL A 17 -8.29 -19.54 -0.35
N THR A 18 -7.74 -19.93 -1.50
CA THR A 18 -7.24 -21.29 -1.77
C THR A 18 -5.86 -21.56 -1.18
N ASP A 19 -5.10 -20.51 -0.87
CA ASP A 19 -3.87 -20.55 -0.07
C ASP A 19 -4.12 -20.60 1.45
N GLY A 20 -5.38 -20.35 1.87
CA GLY A 20 -5.85 -20.53 3.23
C GLY A 20 -5.93 -19.21 4.02
N LEU A 21 -7.05 -19.04 4.72
CA LEU A 21 -7.32 -17.85 5.53
C LEU A 21 -6.26 -17.55 6.60
N SER A 22 -5.53 -18.55 7.08
CA SER A 22 -4.45 -18.38 8.07
C SER A 22 -3.13 -17.86 7.48
N GLN A 23 -3.04 -17.80 6.15
CA GLN A 23 -1.87 -17.36 5.39
C GLN A 23 -2.09 -16.03 4.67
N THR A 24 -3.34 -15.59 4.51
CA THR A 24 -3.67 -14.32 3.83
C THR A 24 -3.93 -13.18 4.82
N VAL A 25 -3.26 -12.04 4.61
CA VAL A 25 -3.49 -10.79 5.32
C VAL A 25 -4.72 -10.09 4.75
N PHE A 26 -5.69 -9.75 5.61
CA PHE A 26 -6.93 -9.05 5.24
C PHE A 26 -6.92 -7.59 5.68
N LEU A 27 -6.37 -7.30 6.86
CA LEU A 27 -6.22 -5.94 7.39
C LEU A 27 -4.83 -5.79 7.98
N GLY A 28 -4.40 -4.55 8.13
CA GLY A 28 -3.10 -4.22 8.69
C GLY A 28 -3.11 -2.80 9.24
N GLU A 29 -2.15 -2.51 10.09
CA GLU A 29 -1.99 -1.17 10.62
C GLU A 29 -1.64 -0.16 9.52
N LYS A 30 -2.22 1.04 9.67
CA LYS A 30 -1.95 2.19 8.82
C LYS A 30 -1.94 3.43 9.70
N LEU A 31 -0.81 4.10 9.76
CA LEU A 31 -0.73 5.39 10.41
C LEU A 31 -1.55 6.41 9.62
N ILE A 32 -2.35 7.17 10.36
CA ILE A 32 -3.12 8.28 9.82
C ILE A 32 -2.55 9.55 10.45
N PRO A 33 -2.12 10.53 9.65
CA PRO A 33 -1.65 11.78 10.20
C PRO A 33 -2.78 12.49 10.97
N PRO A 34 -2.45 13.29 12.01
CA PRO A 34 -3.45 14.06 12.73
C PRO A 34 -4.17 15.01 11.77
N VAL A 35 -5.50 14.93 11.71
CA VAL A 35 -6.32 15.75 10.81
C VAL A 35 -6.40 17.16 11.38
N ASN A 36 -5.77 18.14 10.72
CA ASN A 36 -6.02 19.54 11.04
C ASN A 36 -7.31 19.97 10.32
N ARG A 37 -8.40 20.21 11.07
CA ARG A 37 -9.71 20.61 10.52
C ARG A 37 -9.67 21.90 9.68
N SER A 38 -8.55 22.62 9.69
CA SER A 38 -8.29 23.84 8.92
C SER A 38 -7.84 23.62 7.47
N GLY A 39 -7.73 22.36 6.99
CA GLY A 39 -7.37 22.08 5.59
C GLY A 39 -5.99 22.59 5.16
N SER A 40 -5.14 22.96 6.12
CA SER A 40 -3.83 23.54 5.89
C SER A 40 -2.82 22.91 6.85
N GLY A 41 -2.07 21.95 6.31
CA GLY A 41 -0.78 21.48 6.82
C GLY A 41 -0.79 20.70 8.13
N ILE A 42 -0.20 19.51 8.10
CA ILE A 42 0.45 18.96 9.28
C ILE A 42 1.61 19.90 9.62
N SER A 43 1.76 20.28 10.88
CA SER A 43 2.95 20.98 11.38
C SER A 43 3.53 20.22 12.58
N GLY A 44 4.83 20.37 12.82
CA GLY A 44 5.54 19.69 13.93
C GLY A 44 6.06 18.29 13.58
N PRO A 45 6.38 17.43 14.56
CA PRO A 45 7.09 16.17 14.35
C PRO A 45 6.38 15.19 13.40
N ALA A 46 5.06 15.27 13.30
CA ALA A 46 4.28 14.47 12.34
C ALA A 46 4.56 14.89 10.88
N TYR A 47 4.98 16.13 10.62
CA TYR A 47 5.42 16.56 9.28
C TYR A 47 6.69 15.83 8.87
N GLU A 48 7.58 15.54 9.83
CA GLU A 48 8.86 14.89 9.59
C GLU A 48 8.77 13.36 9.61
N HIS A 49 7.61 12.78 9.98
CA HIS A 49 7.48 11.33 10.07
C HIS A 49 7.42 10.71 8.67
N PRO A 50 8.41 9.88 8.27
CA PRO A 50 8.56 9.44 6.88
C PRO A 50 7.40 8.60 6.37
N ASN A 51 6.67 7.92 7.27
CA ASN A 51 5.60 6.95 6.97
C ASN A 51 4.19 7.57 6.93
N LEU A 52 4.08 8.91 6.96
CA LEU A 52 2.80 9.63 6.87
C LEU A 52 2.59 10.28 5.48
N TRP A 53 3.48 10.04 4.53
CA TRP A 53 3.51 10.73 3.23
C TRP A 53 3.56 9.74 2.07
N ILE A 54 2.86 10.09 1.00
CA ILE A 54 3.06 9.44 -0.30
C ILE A 54 4.09 10.24 -1.07
N ARG A 55 5.24 9.64 -1.33
CA ARG A 55 6.35 10.28 -2.04
C ARG A 55 6.19 10.14 -3.56
N LEU A 56 6.68 11.11 -4.30
CA LEU A 56 6.77 10.98 -5.75
C LEU A 56 8.13 10.34 -6.06
N ILE A 57 8.12 9.35 -6.95
CA ILE A 57 9.35 8.70 -7.42
C ILE A 57 10.14 9.61 -8.37
N ARG A 58 9.47 10.60 -8.98
CA ARG A 58 10.10 11.55 -9.89
C ARG A 58 9.39 12.89 -9.90
N ASP A 59 10.12 13.92 -10.31
CA ASP A 59 9.55 15.22 -10.63
C ASP A 59 8.62 15.09 -11.85
N ILE A 60 7.45 15.74 -11.78
CA ILE A 60 6.37 15.73 -12.79
C ILE A 60 6.85 16.25 -14.17
N ALA A 61 8.04 16.84 -14.24
CA ALA A 61 8.64 17.44 -15.44
C ALA A 61 9.30 16.45 -16.42
N ILE A 62 9.39 15.14 -16.12
CA ILE A 62 9.99 14.15 -17.04
C ILE A 62 8.91 13.58 -17.99
N PRO A 63 9.16 13.48 -19.31
CA PRO A 63 8.19 12.92 -20.26
C PRO A 63 7.68 11.54 -19.84
N ARG A 64 6.46 11.20 -20.32
CA ARG A 64 5.84 9.88 -20.17
C ARG A 64 6.83 8.80 -20.59
N LEU A 65 7.37 8.06 -19.63
CA LEU A 65 8.13 6.84 -19.92
C LEU A 65 7.13 5.69 -20.00
N PRO A 66 7.44 4.61 -20.73
CA PRO A 66 6.67 3.38 -20.60
C PRO A 66 6.58 3.00 -19.12
N PRO A 67 5.42 2.48 -18.66
CA PRO A 67 5.27 2.02 -17.28
C PRO A 67 6.49 1.20 -16.87
N PRO A 68 7.18 1.53 -15.76
CA PRO A 68 8.15 0.59 -15.21
C PRO A 68 7.43 -0.73 -14.90
N GLU A 69 8.13 -1.85 -15.03
CA GLU A 69 7.65 -3.09 -14.43
C GLU A 69 7.46 -2.88 -12.92
N SER A 70 6.54 -3.64 -12.30
CA SER A 70 6.22 -3.48 -10.88
C SER A 70 7.45 -3.59 -9.96
N ALA A 71 8.45 -4.38 -10.36
CA ALA A 71 9.72 -4.51 -9.66
C ALA A 71 10.57 -3.21 -9.71
N GLN A 72 10.65 -2.56 -10.87
CA GLN A 72 11.39 -1.31 -11.01
C GLN A 72 10.72 -0.18 -10.23
N PHE A 73 9.38 -0.12 -10.26
CA PHE A 73 8.64 0.85 -9.43
C PHE A 73 8.92 0.67 -7.94
N ALA A 74 8.94 -0.57 -7.45
CA ALA A 74 9.27 -0.85 -6.05
C ALA A 74 10.69 -0.39 -5.70
N TYR A 75 11.67 -0.69 -6.56
CA TYR A 75 13.05 -0.23 -6.40
C TYR A 75 13.13 1.30 -6.35
N ASP A 76 12.53 2.00 -7.31
CA ASP A 76 12.59 3.46 -7.38
C ASP A 76 11.89 4.13 -6.18
N CYS A 77 10.82 3.51 -5.65
CA CYS A 77 10.17 4.00 -4.43
C CYS A 77 11.07 3.96 -3.19
N GLU A 78 11.91 2.94 -3.07
CA GLU A 78 12.84 2.83 -1.95
C GLU A 78 14.06 3.74 -2.10
N HIS A 79 14.53 3.96 -3.34
CA HIS A 79 15.85 4.57 -3.58
C HIS A 79 15.81 5.98 -4.16
N GLU A 80 14.78 6.31 -4.94
CA GLU A 80 14.72 7.55 -5.74
C GLU A 80 13.57 8.47 -5.32
N ALA A 81 12.70 8.01 -4.40
CA ALA A 81 11.55 8.79 -3.95
C ALA A 81 11.97 10.10 -3.27
N LEU A 82 11.29 11.18 -3.66
CA LEU A 82 11.49 12.50 -3.07
C LEU A 82 11.30 12.47 -1.54
N PRO A 83 11.97 13.37 -0.79
CA PRO A 83 11.85 13.43 0.66
C PRO A 83 10.40 13.60 1.16
N PRO A 84 10.08 13.17 2.41
CA PRO A 84 8.79 13.47 3.05
C PRO A 84 8.43 14.96 2.97
N GLY A 85 7.15 15.26 2.76
CA GLY A 85 6.67 16.65 2.68
C GLY A 85 6.95 17.36 1.35
N ALA A 86 7.72 16.77 0.43
CA ALA A 86 7.90 17.29 -0.94
C ALA A 86 6.60 17.19 -1.78
N THR A 87 5.62 16.42 -1.30
CA THR A 87 4.40 16.07 -2.01
C THR A 87 3.17 16.36 -1.16
N TRP A 88 2.03 16.60 -1.82
CA TRP A 88 0.79 17.01 -1.16
C TRP A 88 -0.11 15.88 -0.64
N PRO A 89 -0.13 14.64 -1.18
CA PRO A 89 -1.00 13.61 -0.60
C PRO A 89 -0.33 12.94 0.60
N MET A 90 -0.97 13.13 1.75
CA MET A 90 -0.68 12.38 2.96
C MET A 90 -1.11 10.93 2.79
N ASP A 91 -0.37 10.00 3.35
CA ASP A 91 -0.74 8.60 3.36
C ASP A 91 -1.73 8.32 4.49
N GLY A 92 -2.76 7.49 4.25
CA GLY A 92 -3.77 7.18 5.26
C GLY A 92 -4.89 8.22 5.44
N GLN A 93 -4.81 9.40 4.79
CA GLN A 93 -5.87 10.42 4.82
C GLN A 93 -6.62 10.49 3.49
N SER A 94 -7.93 10.25 3.54
CA SER A 94 -8.83 10.57 2.43
C SER A 94 -9.13 12.07 2.40
N LEU A 95 -8.18 12.89 1.95
CA LEU A 95 -8.47 14.24 1.51
C LEU A 95 -8.86 14.15 0.03
N PHE A 96 -10.11 14.48 -0.29
CA PHE A 96 -10.68 14.41 -1.65
C PHE A 96 -10.91 13.00 -2.23
N GLY A 97 -11.11 11.98 -1.38
CA GLY A 97 -11.56 10.65 -1.83
C GLY A 97 -10.48 9.74 -2.42
N HIS A 98 -9.21 10.14 -2.32
CA HIS A 98 -8.05 9.38 -2.77
C HIS A 98 -7.08 9.29 -1.57
N TYR A 99 -6.38 8.16 -1.41
CA TYR A 99 -5.32 7.97 -0.38
C TYR A 99 -5.80 7.70 1.06
N GLY A 100 -6.87 6.91 1.22
CA GLY A 100 -7.39 6.52 2.54
C GLY A 100 -6.47 5.57 3.34
N ALA A 101 -7.02 4.93 4.37
CA ALA A 101 -6.32 3.96 5.23
C ALA A 101 -6.00 2.61 4.54
N GLU A 102 -5.79 2.64 3.23
CA GLU A 102 -5.46 1.48 2.41
C GLU A 102 -3.95 1.27 2.32
N PHE A 103 -3.55 0.01 2.22
CA PHE A 103 -2.18 -0.38 1.90
C PHE A 103 -2.19 -1.54 0.90
N ASN A 104 -1.03 -1.82 0.32
CA ASN A 104 -0.79 -2.95 -0.55
C ASN A 104 0.55 -3.60 -0.18
N HIS A 105 0.82 -4.75 -0.78
CA HIS A 105 1.99 -5.57 -0.44
C HIS A 105 3.18 -5.31 -1.39
N VAL A 106 3.22 -4.17 -2.11
CA VAL A 106 4.30 -3.87 -3.06
C VAL A 106 5.65 -3.77 -2.37
N LEU A 107 5.66 -3.15 -1.18
CA LEU A 107 6.84 -2.98 -0.33
C LEU A 107 6.56 -3.48 1.09
N PRO A 108 7.59 -3.94 1.83
CA PRO A 108 7.48 -4.34 3.23
C PRO A 108 6.90 -3.25 4.14
N PRO A 109 6.48 -3.61 5.37
CA PRO A 109 5.98 -2.67 6.35
C PRO A 109 6.96 -1.51 6.64
N ASN A 110 6.39 -0.36 7.01
CA ASN A 110 7.11 0.86 7.38
C ASN A 110 8.11 1.39 6.33
N ARG A 111 8.11 0.86 5.10
CA ARG A 111 8.82 1.44 3.95
C ARG A 111 8.11 2.69 3.43
N ASN A 112 8.78 3.39 2.51
CA ASN A 112 8.21 4.53 1.83
C ASN A 112 6.91 4.13 1.12
N SER A 113 5.85 4.90 1.31
CA SER A 113 4.73 4.92 0.37
C SER A 113 5.08 5.85 -0.78
N CYS A 114 4.85 5.42 -2.03
CA CYS A 114 5.15 6.24 -3.19
C CYS A 114 4.13 6.12 -4.32
N MET A 115 4.18 7.05 -5.25
CA MET A 115 3.51 6.99 -6.53
C MET A 115 4.38 7.56 -7.64
N ASN A 116 4.18 7.10 -8.88
CA ASN A 116 4.61 7.83 -10.06
C ASN A 116 3.46 8.80 -10.42
N GLY A 117 3.75 10.07 -10.71
CA GLY A 117 2.75 11.13 -10.70
C GLY A 117 1.54 10.89 -11.64
N ASN A 118 0.44 11.62 -11.40
CA ASN A 118 -0.74 11.56 -12.27
C ASN A 118 -0.36 11.92 -13.71
N GLY A 119 -0.50 10.96 -14.64
CA GLY A 119 -0.19 11.15 -16.06
C GLY A 119 0.94 10.28 -16.59
N ASP A 120 1.58 9.49 -15.72
CA ASP A 120 2.63 8.54 -16.11
C ASP A 120 2.07 7.30 -16.81
N LEU A 121 0.77 6.99 -16.64
CA LEU A 121 0.06 5.95 -17.41
C LEU A 121 -1.04 6.54 -18.31
N PRO A 122 -1.38 5.88 -19.44
CA PRO A 122 -2.56 6.21 -20.23
C PRO A 122 -3.82 6.28 -19.35
N GLY A 123 -4.60 7.34 -19.49
CA GLY A 123 -5.81 7.57 -18.67
C GLY A 123 -5.57 8.34 -17.36
N GLY A 124 -4.34 8.78 -17.08
CA GLY A 124 -4.03 9.61 -15.90
C GLY A 124 -3.79 8.81 -14.61
N TYR A 125 -3.65 7.49 -14.73
CA TYR A 125 -3.33 6.60 -13.62
C TYR A 125 -1.81 6.54 -13.34
N GLY A 126 -1.45 6.00 -12.20
CA GLY A 126 -0.07 5.75 -11.78
C GLY A 126 0.03 4.46 -10.95
N PHE A 127 1.22 3.87 -10.90
CA PHE A 127 1.58 2.88 -9.89
C PHE A 127 1.64 3.53 -8.52
N ARG A 128 1.25 2.75 -7.50
CA ARG A 128 1.29 3.19 -6.11
C ARG A 128 1.78 2.05 -5.21
N ALA A 129 2.74 2.35 -4.35
CA ALA A 129 3.09 1.56 -3.19
C ALA A 129 2.51 2.30 -1.99
N SER A 130 1.60 1.63 -1.29
CA SER A 130 1.06 2.13 -0.03
C SER A 130 1.44 1.12 1.02
N THR A 131 2.36 1.45 1.91
CA THR A 131 2.87 0.47 2.87
C THR A 131 1.95 0.34 4.07
N ALA A 132 1.95 -0.83 4.72
CA ALA A 132 1.43 -0.95 6.07
C ALA A 132 2.37 -0.16 7.00
N THR A 133 1.82 0.61 7.94
CA THR A 133 2.64 1.50 8.78
C THR A 133 2.18 1.49 10.23
N SER A 134 3.15 1.52 11.15
CA SER A 134 2.91 1.51 12.60
C SER A 134 3.95 2.36 13.35
N GLN A 135 3.64 2.69 14.60
CA GLN A 135 4.60 3.23 15.58
C GLN A 135 5.24 2.12 16.43
N HIS A 136 4.82 0.87 16.28
CA HIS A 136 5.48 -0.26 16.91
C HIS A 136 6.89 -0.43 16.34
N ALA A 137 7.86 -0.68 17.22
CA ALA A 137 9.26 -0.82 16.80
C ALA A 137 9.44 -2.12 16.00
N GLY A 138 10.00 -2.00 14.79
CA GLY A 138 10.42 -3.12 13.97
C GLY A 138 9.31 -3.86 13.24
N GLY A 139 8.09 -3.30 13.17
CA GLY A 139 7.01 -3.97 12.44
C GLY A 139 5.62 -3.36 12.58
N VAL A 140 4.63 -4.08 12.05
CA VAL A 140 3.20 -3.75 12.08
C VAL A 140 2.39 -4.98 12.49
N HIS A 141 1.25 -4.80 13.17
CA HIS A 141 0.29 -5.91 13.28
C HIS A 141 -0.57 -6.03 12.02
N VAL A 142 -0.85 -7.27 11.65
CA VAL A 142 -1.75 -7.64 10.57
C VAL A 142 -2.82 -8.60 11.09
N LEU A 143 -4.03 -8.49 10.55
CA LEU A 143 -5.12 -9.43 10.76
C LEU A 143 -5.16 -10.40 9.58
N MET A 144 -5.03 -11.68 9.90
CA MET A 144 -5.17 -12.78 8.96
C MET A 144 -6.65 -13.06 8.66
N GLY A 145 -6.94 -13.68 7.54
CA GLY A 145 -8.31 -14.04 7.13
C GLY A 145 -9.05 -14.97 8.10
N ASP A 146 -8.33 -15.71 8.95
CA ASP A 146 -8.90 -16.58 9.99
C ASP A 146 -9.14 -15.86 11.33
N GLY A 147 -8.81 -14.56 11.39
CA GLY A 147 -8.95 -13.71 12.58
C GLY A 147 -7.73 -13.70 13.50
N ALA A 148 -6.65 -14.44 13.18
CA ALA A 148 -5.40 -14.33 13.93
C ALA A 148 -4.75 -12.96 13.72
N VAL A 149 -4.17 -12.40 14.78
CA VAL A 149 -3.31 -11.20 14.68
C VAL A 149 -1.86 -11.65 14.72
N LYS A 150 -1.07 -11.19 13.75
CA LYS A 150 0.36 -11.51 13.63
C LYS A 150 1.19 -10.24 13.55
N PHE A 151 2.46 -10.32 13.94
CA PHE A 151 3.40 -9.20 13.86
C PHE A 151 4.31 -9.38 12.64
N ALA A 152 4.22 -8.45 11.69
CA ALA A 152 5.02 -8.40 10.47
C ALA A 152 6.24 -7.51 10.67
N SER A 153 7.44 -8.08 10.59
CA SER A 153 8.69 -7.34 10.72
C SER A 153 8.90 -6.37 9.54
N ASP A 154 9.55 -5.24 9.81
CA ASP A 154 9.98 -4.27 8.78
C ASP A 154 11.01 -4.87 7.80
N GLU A 155 11.70 -5.92 8.23
CA GLU A 155 12.71 -6.68 7.50
C GLU A 155 12.18 -7.99 6.90
N ILE A 156 10.87 -8.20 6.89
CA ILE A 156 10.27 -9.36 6.23
C ILE A 156 10.72 -9.43 4.76
N ASP A 157 11.04 -10.65 4.31
CA ASP A 157 11.34 -10.91 2.91
C ASP A 157 10.17 -10.43 2.03
N VAL A 158 10.48 -9.62 1.01
CA VAL A 158 9.46 -8.95 0.20
C VAL A 158 8.59 -9.93 -0.58
N ASP A 159 9.12 -11.10 -0.95
CA ASP A 159 8.36 -12.11 -1.67
C ASP A 159 7.40 -12.83 -0.72
N VAL A 160 7.81 -13.07 0.53
CA VAL A 160 6.91 -13.56 1.59
C VAL A 160 5.80 -12.55 1.87
N TRP A 161 6.14 -11.26 1.99
CA TRP A 161 5.16 -10.20 2.20
C TRP A 161 4.15 -10.07 1.05
N ARG A 162 4.62 -10.19 -0.19
CA ARG A 162 3.75 -10.19 -1.37
C ARG A 162 2.84 -11.42 -1.41
N ALA A 163 3.38 -12.59 -1.07
CA ALA A 163 2.64 -13.85 -1.05
C ALA A 163 1.44 -13.79 -0.08
N VAL A 164 1.64 -13.29 1.15
CA VAL A 164 0.54 -13.17 2.13
C VAL A 164 -0.52 -12.15 1.73
N GLY A 165 -0.25 -11.31 0.74
CA GLY A 165 -1.22 -10.37 0.16
C GLY A 165 -2.10 -10.98 -0.94
N THR A 166 -1.86 -12.23 -1.34
CA THR A 166 -2.65 -12.94 -2.34
C THR A 166 -3.58 -13.97 -1.69
N ARG A 167 -4.61 -14.40 -2.43
CA ARG A 167 -5.62 -15.39 -1.99
C ARG A 167 -5.61 -16.68 -2.80
N ASN A 168 -4.72 -16.78 -3.80
CA ASN A 168 -4.68 -17.88 -4.77
C ASN A 168 -3.26 -18.12 -5.33
N GLY A 169 -2.23 -17.85 -4.54
CA GLY A 169 -0.85 -17.98 -5.00
C GLY A 169 -0.27 -19.40 -4.91
N ASN A 170 -0.79 -20.23 -3.98
CA ASN A 170 -0.09 -21.43 -3.48
C ASN A 170 1.39 -21.18 -3.12
N GLU A 171 1.76 -19.91 -2.94
CA GLU A 171 3.10 -19.51 -2.54
C GLU A 171 3.27 -19.96 -1.10
N VAL A 172 4.23 -20.86 -0.86
CA VAL A 172 4.46 -21.43 0.46
C VAL A 172 5.05 -20.35 1.36
N ALA A 173 4.19 -19.58 2.02
CA ALA A 173 4.54 -18.66 3.09
C ALA A 173 4.76 -19.43 4.42
N ALA A 174 5.39 -20.62 4.37
CA ALA A 174 5.48 -21.55 5.52
C ALA A 174 6.25 -20.99 6.73
N ALA A 175 6.78 -19.77 6.65
CA ALA A 175 7.27 -18.99 7.78
C ALA A 175 6.83 -17.52 7.67
N ALA A 176 5.57 -17.26 7.35
CA ALA A 176 4.99 -15.93 7.53
C ALA A 176 4.69 -15.72 9.02
N PHE A 177 5.58 -14.92 9.62
CA PHE A 177 5.53 -14.32 10.96
C PHE A 177 6.06 -15.18 12.12
#